data_AF-A0AAT9RCB4-F1
#
_entry.id   AF-A0AAT9RCB4-F1
#
_cell.length_a   1.000
_cell.length_b   1.000
_cell.length_c   1.000
_cell.angle_alpha   90.00
_cell.angle_beta   90.00
_cell.angle_gamma   90.00
#
_symmetry.space_group_name_H-M   'P 1'
#
loop_
_entity.id
_entity.type
_entity.pdbx_description
1 polymer ?
#
loop_
_entity_poly.entity_id
_entity_poly.type
_entity_poly.pdbx_seq_one_letter_code
_entity_poly.pdbx_strand_id
1 'polypeptide(L)'
;MHVGENTFWSIGEVARKTGLTVKLIRHWSDIGVIHPAHRTPAGYRLYGTEALARLQLAQTLRGLGLGLATIRDVLEREDTLAEVAATHIDALETQIRTLRTRQAVLRFVTRRDTTAEGLTTMTELARMSAAERRATIQDFVTEALGELNVPTYRRDLLAATPDLPADPTDEQVDAWLELGELIRTPALRDGLRRMADYAAEHHPGEHDADALRDAERVTDDWLRRVNRAMEQGIAPDSPAADLVVTAIIATWIPTQTAPDGEPLVDDAWARALLLQQLEVASDTHMERYWQLLCVIGGRPVRPSMAAAGRWLTTALRANPEPGARAARLGEMYDAGEDTWGPNGVLHVCEEVLDAVDKLVSAVEPGQFHRPTPCADWDVRTLLNHLVWENLLWAGLADGSPRSDFTADHLGADHVTAFRTASRAARSAFARPGMLEQRYGPAPGRRLVEQLVIEMLVHGWDLAKAVGHPHDIVPDVAKAALPVVQEIYGDLPRTAAGSFAAPQPVPEDAGPLDRLAAYLGRTAT
;
A
#
# COMPACT_ATOMS: atom_id res chain seq x y z
N MET A 1 -49.13 65.81 -10.67
CA MET A 1 -48.33 66.24 -11.83
C MET A 1 -47.05 66.87 -11.29
N HIS A 2 -45.97 66.09 -11.17
CA HIS A 2 -44.63 66.60 -10.93
C HIS A 2 -43.80 66.24 -12.18
N VAL A 3 -43.46 67.27 -12.94
CA VAL A 3 -42.57 67.20 -14.11
C VAL A 3 -41.15 67.00 -13.56
N GLY A 4 -40.62 65.79 -13.67
CA GLY A 4 -39.20 65.53 -13.41
C GLY A 4 -38.37 66.16 -14.54
N GLU A 5 -37.39 66.98 -14.20
CA GLU A 5 -36.45 67.57 -15.16
C GLU A 5 -35.76 66.46 -15.98
N ASN A 6 -36.08 66.38 -17.27
CA ASN A 6 -35.47 65.43 -18.19
C ASN A 6 -34.03 65.89 -18.46
N THR A 7 -33.10 65.47 -17.61
CA THR A 7 -31.69 65.84 -17.73
C THR A 7 -31.06 65.05 -18.87
N PHE A 8 -30.50 65.76 -19.84
CA PHE A 8 -29.83 65.17 -21.00
C PHE A 8 -28.34 65.48 -20.97
N TRP A 9 -27.52 64.49 -21.32
CA TRP A 9 -26.07 64.60 -21.34
C TRP A 9 -25.51 64.41 -22.74
N SER A 10 -24.53 65.23 -23.10
CA SER A 10 -23.70 65.02 -24.29
C SER A 10 -22.85 63.75 -24.12
N ILE A 11 -22.40 63.17 -25.24
CA ILE A 11 -21.56 61.96 -25.21
C ILE A 11 -20.30 62.11 -24.34
N GLY A 12 -19.73 63.32 -24.25
CA GLY A 12 -18.57 63.62 -23.41
C GLY A 12 -18.89 63.70 -21.92
N GLU A 13 -20.10 64.13 -21.55
CA GLU A 13 -20.58 64.12 -20.17
C GLU A 13 -20.96 62.71 -19.73
N VAL A 14 -21.59 61.93 -20.62
CA VAL A 14 -21.84 60.50 -20.39
C VAL A 14 -20.51 59.77 -20.17
N ALA A 15 -19.51 59.98 -21.02
CA ALA A 15 -18.17 59.40 -20.87
C ALA A 15 -17.55 59.70 -19.50
N ARG A 16 -17.69 60.94 -19.02
CA ARG A 16 -17.18 61.36 -17.69
C ARG A 16 -17.93 60.70 -16.54
N LYS A 17 -19.25 60.52 -16.69
CA LYS A 17 -20.12 59.92 -15.66
C LYS A 17 -19.99 58.39 -15.59
N THR A 18 -19.74 57.73 -16.71
CA THR A 18 -19.68 56.26 -16.77
C THR A 18 -18.25 55.72 -16.80
N GLY A 19 -17.24 56.57 -16.98
CA GLY A 19 -15.84 56.15 -17.12
C GLY A 19 -15.51 55.52 -18.48
N LEU A 20 -16.48 55.42 -19.39
CA LEU A 20 -16.29 54.84 -20.72
C LEU A 20 -15.71 55.87 -21.69
N THR A 21 -14.93 55.39 -22.66
CA THR A 21 -14.44 56.27 -23.72
C THR A 21 -15.58 56.73 -24.62
N VAL A 22 -15.48 57.97 -25.13
CA VAL A 22 -16.42 58.51 -26.13
C VAL A 22 -16.53 57.58 -27.36
N LYS A 23 -15.41 56.95 -27.75
CA LYS A 23 -15.37 55.98 -28.86
C LYS A 23 -16.24 54.75 -28.59
N LEU A 24 -16.21 54.21 -27.37
CA LEU A 24 -17.01 53.05 -26.98
C LEU A 24 -18.50 53.40 -26.90
N ILE A 25 -18.85 54.53 -26.28
CA ILE A 25 -20.25 54.99 -26.21
C ILE A 25 -20.80 55.24 -27.62
N ARG A 26 -19.99 55.81 -28.52
CA ARG A 26 -20.37 56.02 -29.92
C ARG A 26 -20.63 54.67 -30.60
N HIS A 27 -19.71 53.73 -30.47
CA HIS A 27 -19.87 52.39 -31.03
C HIS A 27 -21.13 51.68 -30.51
N TRP A 28 -21.37 51.67 -29.19
CA TRP A 28 -22.56 51.05 -28.59
C TRP A 28 -23.86 51.75 -29.00
N SER A 29 -23.80 53.07 -29.22
CA SER A 29 -24.91 53.82 -29.78
C SER A 29 -25.17 53.55 -31.26
N ASP A 30 -24.13 53.23 -32.03
CA ASP A 30 -24.24 52.92 -33.46
C ASP A 30 -24.79 51.51 -33.70
N ILE A 31 -24.48 50.55 -32.81
CA ILE A 31 -24.96 49.15 -32.89
C ILE A 31 -26.28 48.89 -32.13
N GLY A 32 -26.90 49.93 -31.56
CA GLY A 32 -28.23 49.84 -30.95
C GLY A 32 -28.27 49.44 -29.46
N VAL A 33 -27.13 49.19 -28.81
CA VAL A 33 -27.09 48.85 -27.36
C VAL A 33 -27.66 49.99 -26.50
N ILE A 34 -27.45 51.24 -26.94
CA ILE A 34 -28.07 52.43 -26.36
C ILE A 34 -28.63 53.35 -27.44
N HIS A 35 -29.74 54.02 -27.15
CA HIS A 35 -30.33 55.00 -28.05
C HIS A 35 -30.18 56.42 -27.51
N PRO A 36 -29.79 57.40 -28.35
CA PRO A 36 -29.85 58.80 -27.96
C PRO A 36 -31.31 59.23 -27.81
N ALA A 37 -31.62 59.93 -26.72
CA ALA A 37 -32.97 60.43 -26.46
C ALA A 37 -33.33 61.56 -27.42
N HIS A 38 -32.37 62.44 -27.71
CA HIS A 38 -32.55 63.56 -28.65
C HIS A 38 -31.27 63.83 -29.43
N ARG A 39 -31.37 64.70 -30.43
CA ARG A 39 -30.24 65.35 -31.08
C ARG A 39 -30.35 66.86 -30.94
N THR A 40 -29.22 67.52 -30.72
CA THR A 40 -29.14 68.99 -30.78
C THR A 40 -29.45 69.50 -32.20
N PRO A 41 -29.81 70.78 -32.39
CA PRO A 41 -29.95 71.40 -33.71
C PRO A 41 -28.71 71.26 -34.61
N ALA A 42 -27.52 71.16 -34.01
CA ALA A 42 -26.24 70.92 -34.70
C ALA A 42 -25.94 69.43 -34.96
N GLY A 43 -26.87 68.51 -34.66
CA GLY A 43 -26.78 67.07 -34.97
C GLY A 43 -26.16 66.17 -33.88
N TYR A 44 -25.62 66.73 -32.79
CA TYR A 44 -25.01 65.96 -31.70
C TYR A 44 -26.01 65.13 -30.90
N ARG A 45 -25.62 63.91 -30.51
CA ARG A 45 -26.43 62.96 -29.71
C ARG A 45 -26.50 63.40 -28.24
N LEU A 46 -27.71 63.40 -27.68
CA LEU A 46 -28.01 63.63 -26.27
C LEU A 46 -28.61 62.37 -25.66
N TYR A 47 -28.13 61.98 -24.48
CA TYR A 47 -28.53 60.76 -23.79
C TYR A 47 -29.27 61.12 -22.49
N GLY A 48 -30.42 60.49 -22.26
CA GLY A 48 -31.19 60.64 -21.02
C GLY A 48 -30.82 59.59 -19.97
N THR A 49 -31.52 59.63 -18.83
CA THR A 49 -31.35 58.70 -17.71
C THR A 49 -31.51 57.23 -18.11
N GLU A 50 -32.42 56.91 -19.03
CA GLU A 50 -32.62 55.56 -19.54
C GLU A 50 -31.37 55.02 -20.27
N ALA A 51 -30.71 55.87 -21.07
CA ALA A 51 -29.49 55.48 -21.76
C ALA A 51 -28.31 55.27 -20.79
N LEU A 52 -28.26 56.00 -19.66
CA LEU A 52 -27.28 55.75 -18.60
C LEU A 52 -27.56 54.42 -17.89
N ALA A 53 -28.82 54.12 -17.58
CA ALA A 53 -29.21 52.84 -16.98
C ALA A 53 -28.89 51.66 -17.92
N ARG A 54 -29.18 51.78 -19.22
CA ARG A 54 -28.79 50.78 -20.24
C ARG A 54 -27.28 50.64 -20.35
N LEU A 55 -26.51 51.75 -20.28
CA LEU A 55 -25.05 51.72 -20.27
C LEU A 55 -24.46 51.00 -19.05
N GLN A 56 -25.04 51.20 -17.87
CA GLN A 56 -24.62 50.51 -16.66
C GLN A 56 -24.93 49.02 -16.74
N LEU A 57 -26.13 48.64 -17.16
CA LEU A 57 -26.52 47.24 -17.35
C LEU A 57 -25.65 46.55 -18.42
N ALA A 58 -25.42 47.19 -19.57
CA ALA A 58 -24.55 46.66 -20.62
C ALA A 58 -23.11 46.45 -20.13
N GLN A 59 -22.58 47.34 -19.29
CA GLN A 59 -21.26 47.16 -18.67
C GLN A 59 -21.22 45.97 -17.72
N THR A 60 -22.23 45.83 -16.85
CA THR A 60 -22.33 44.69 -15.93
C THR A 60 -22.38 43.37 -16.70
N LEU A 61 -23.21 43.27 -17.74
CA LEU A 61 -23.32 42.07 -18.56
C LEU A 61 -22.04 41.77 -19.36
N ARG A 62 -21.36 42.82 -19.85
CA ARG A 62 -20.04 42.67 -20.50
C ARG A 62 -18.99 42.14 -19.51
N GLY A 63 -19.02 42.62 -18.27
CA GLY A 63 -18.14 42.17 -17.20
C GLY A 63 -18.35 40.69 -16.82
N LEU A 64 -19.56 40.17 -17.04
CA LEU A 64 -19.90 38.76 -16.87
C LEU A 64 -19.59 37.88 -18.10
N GLY A 65 -19.02 38.45 -19.16
CA GLY A 65 -18.61 37.70 -20.36
C GLY A 65 -19.61 37.68 -21.52
N LEU A 66 -20.75 38.39 -21.43
CA LEU A 66 -21.75 38.36 -22.50
C LEU A 66 -21.32 39.13 -23.76
N GLY A 67 -21.63 38.52 -24.91
CA GLY A 67 -21.44 39.11 -26.23
C GLY A 67 -22.30 40.34 -26.47
N LEU A 68 -21.88 41.21 -27.40
CA LEU A 68 -22.48 42.55 -27.57
C LEU A 68 -23.84 42.47 -28.27
N ALA A 69 -24.03 41.43 -29.11
CA ALA A 69 -25.31 41.07 -29.72
C ALA A 69 -26.31 40.60 -28.65
N THR A 70 -25.94 39.61 -27.83
CA THR A 70 -26.77 39.11 -26.73
C THR A 70 -27.17 40.21 -25.73
N ILE A 71 -26.25 41.13 -25.40
CA ILE A 71 -26.55 42.29 -24.56
C ILE A 71 -27.62 43.19 -25.19
N ARG A 72 -27.58 43.41 -26.51
CA ARG A 72 -28.59 44.20 -27.22
C ARG A 72 -29.95 43.50 -27.15
N ASP A 73 -30.00 42.19 -27.44
CA ASP A 73 -31.26 41.43 -27.52
C ASP A 73 -31.99 41.38 -26.14
N VAL A 74 -31.22 41.24 -25.04
CA VAL A 74 -31.74 41.36 -23.64
C VAL A 74 -32.29 42.76 -23.34
N LEU A 75 -31.61 43.81 -23.84
CA LEU A 75 -32.04 45.18 -23.63
C LEU A 75 -33.28 45.53 -24.47
N GLU A 76 -33.45 44.91 -25.65
CA GLU A 76 -34.56 45.15 -26.59
C GLU A 76 -35.84 44.34 -26.29
N ARG A 77 -35.77 43.35 -25.38
CA ARG A 77 -36.87 42.49 -24.89
C ARG A 77 -37.32 41.38 -25.86
N GLU A 78 -36.42 40.84 -26.68
CA GLU A 78 -36.68 39.57 -27.40
C GLU A 78 -36.44 38.34 -26.50
N ASP A 79 -35.54 38.42 -25.52
CA ASP A 79 -35.32 37.42 -24.45
C ASP A 79 -35.32 38.10 -23.06
N THR A 80 -35.68 37.38 -22.00
CA THR A 80 -35.52 37.92 -20.64
C THR A 80 -34.06 37.81 -20.16
N LEU A 81 -33.60 38.76 -19.34
CA LEU A 81 -32.25 38.73 -18.74
C LEU A 81 -31.97 37.41 -18.00
N ALA A 82 -32.99 36.82 -17.37
CA ALA A 82 -32.87 35.57 -16.64
C ALA A 82 -32.60 34.35 -17.56
N GLU A 83 -33.29 34.26 -18.70
CA GLU A 83 -33.12 33.16 -19.68
C GLU A 83 -31.73 33.19 -20.33
N VAL A 84 -31.25 34.39 -20.66
CA VAL A 84 -29.91 34.58 -21.20
C VAL A 84 -28.83 34.27 -20.16
N ALA A 85 -29.02 34.71 -18.91
CA ALA A 85 -28.10 34.40 -17.82
C ALA A 85 -28.03 32.89 -17.54
N ALA A 86 -29.17 32.20 -17.50
CA ALA A 86 -29.23 30.74 -17.31
C ALA A 86 -28.49 29.99 -18.43
N THR A 87 -28.77 30.34 -19.69
CA THR A 87 -28.06 29.75 -20.84
C THR A 87 -26.54 29.96 -20.78
N HIS A 88 -26.11 31.15 -20.31
CA HIS A 88 -24.69 31.45 -20.18
C HIS A 88 -24.04 30.71 -18.99
N ILE A 89 -24.74 30.56 -17.88
CA ILE A 89 -24.33 29.72 -16.74
C ILE A 89 -24.10 28.29 -17.24
N ASP A 90 -25.06 27.69 -17.94
CA ASP A 90 -24.93 26.32 -18.45
C ASP A 90 -23.73 26.15 -19.40
N ALA A 91 -23.48 27.15 -20.26
CA ALA A 91 -22.33 27.16 -21.16
C ALA A 91 -21.00 27.27 -20.39
N LEU A 92 -20.91 28.15 -19.40
CA LEU A 92 -19.73 28.31 -18.56
C LEU A 92 -19.46 27.07 -17.72
N GLU A 93 -20.49 26.48 -17.12
CA GLU A 93 -20.37 25.23 -16.38
C GLU A 93 -19.86 24.10 -17.27
N THR A 94 -20.33 24.02 -18.51
CA THR A 94 -19.84 23.05 -19.51
C THR A 94 -18.36 23.28 -19.86
N GLN A 95 -17.94 24.53 -20.00
CA GLN A 95 -16.53 24.88 -20.20
C GLN A 95 -15.66 24.53 -18.99
N ILE A 96 -16.13 24.84 -17.77
CA ILE A 96 -15.44 24.51 -16.51
C ILE A 96 -15.25 23.00 -16.40
N ARG A 97 -16.31 22.21 -16.64
CA ARG A 97 -16.22 20.74 -16.66
C ARG A 97 -15.17 20.26 -17.65
N THR A 98 -15.19 20.76 -18.88
CA THR A 98 -14.21 20.41 -19.92
C THR A 98 -12.77 20.75 -19.52
N LEU A 99 -12.55 21.93 -18.93
CA LEU A 99 -11.23 22.37 -18.50
C LEU A 99 -10.70 21.56 -17.31
N ARG A 100 -11.57 21.23 -16.33
CA ARG A 100 -11.23 20.35 -15.19
C ARG A 100 -10.82 18.96 -15.67
N THR A 101 -11.58 18.36 -16.59
CA THR A 101 -11.24 17.07 -17.21
C THR A 101 -9.86 17.11 -17.89
N ARG A 102 -9.58 18.14 -18.70
CA ARG A 102 -8.27 18.31 -19.36
C ARG A 102 -7.13 18.48 -18.35
N GLN A 103 -7.37 19.26 -17.30
CA GLN A 103 -6.39 19.47 -16.23
C GLN A 103 -6.08 18.17 -15.49
N ALA A 104 -7.07 17.34 -15.19
CA ALA A 104 -6.88 16.06 -14.52
C ALA A 104 -6.06 15.08 -15.36
N VAL A 105 -6.36 14.95 -16.67
CA VAL A 105 -5.56 14.11 -17.59
C VAL A 105 -4.09 14.56 -17.59
N LEU A 106 -3.85 15.87 -17.73
CA LEU A 106 -2.48 16.41 -17.72
C LEU A 106 -1.77 16.17 -16.38
N ARG A 107 -2.45 16.36 -15.24
CA ARG A 107 -1.87 16.09 -13.92
C ARG A 107 -1.49 14.62 -13.75
N PHE A 108 -2.38 13.71 -14.13
CA PHE A 108 -2.10 12.28 -14.03
C PHE A 108 -0.89 11.90 -14.90
N VAL A 109 -0.82 12.40 -16.13
CA VAL A 109 0.33 12.17 -17.04
C VAL A 109 1.62 12.78 -16.51
N THR A 110 1.59 13.90 -15.78
CA THR A 110 2.81 14.45 -15.17
C THR A 110 3.33 13.65 -13.98
N ARG A 111 2.49 12.82 -13.35
CA ARG A 111 2.89 12.01 -12.17
C ARG A 111 3.44 10.63 -12.53
N ARG A 112 3.26 10.17 -13.77
CA ARG A 112 3.72 8.87 -14.26
C ARG A 112 4.43 9.06 -15.61
N ASP A 113 5.46 8.29 -15.90
CA ASP A 113 6.03 8.23 -17.26
C ASP A 113 5.05 7.53 -18.21
N THR A 114 4.00 8.24 -18.64
CA THR A 114 2.94 7.71 -19.51
C THR A 114 3.37 7.75 -20.98
N THR A 115 3.11 6.66 -21.70
CA THR A 115 3.34 6.57 -23.15
C THR A 115 2.31 7.39 -23.95
N ALA A 116 2.59 7.67 -25.22
CA ALA A 116 1.65 8.38 -26.11
C ALA A 116 0.32 7.62 -26.30
N GLU A 117 0.39 6.28 -26.30
CA GLU A 117 -0.79 5.41 -26.36
C GLU A 117 -1.61 5.53 -25.05
N GLY A 118 -0.96 5.46 -23.89
CA GLY A 118 -1.61 5.69 -22.59
C GLY A 118 -2.29 7.07 -22.49
N LEU A 119 -1.66 8.13 -23.01
CA LEU A 119 -2.26 9.47 -23.04
C LEU A 119 -3.56 9.52 -23.87
N THR A 120 -3.58 8.80 -25.00
CA THR A 120 -4.77 8.73 -25.87
C THR A 120 -5.91 8.02 -25.13
N THR A 121 -5.61 6.86 -24.56
CA THR A 121 -6.54 6.06 -23.76
C THR A 121 -7.10 6.83 -22.56
N MET A 122 -6.26 7.59 -21.86
CA MET A 122 -6.69 8.44 -20.75
C MET A 122 -7.60 9.58 -21.20
N THR A 123 -7.31 10.18 -22.34
CA THR A 123 -8.13 11.26 -22.91
C THR A 123 -9.52 10.76 -23.29
N GLU A 124 -9.62 9.52 -23.78
CA GLU A 124 -10.89 8.85 -24.04
C GLU A 124 -11.65 8.58 -22.73
N LEU A 125 -11.00 7.95 -21.74
CA LEU A 125 -11.59 7.66 -20.42
C LEU A 125 -12.16 8.92 -19.73
N ALA A 126 -11.49 10.05 -19.89
CA ALA A 126 -11.88 11.31 -19.28
C ALA A 126 -13.11 11.96 -19.95
N ARG A 127 -13.40 11.62 -21.21
CA ARG A 127 -14.54 12.17 -21.99
C ARG A 127 -15.80 11.32 -21.90
N MET A 128 -15.73 10.13 -21.32
CA MET A 128 -16.85 9.21 -21.20
C MET A 128 -17.98 9.80 -20.36
N SER A 129 -19.21 9.67 -20.87
CA SER A 129 -20.44 9.91 -20.14
C SER A 129 -20.62 8.91 -18.99
N ALA A 130 -21.50 9.22 -18.03
CA ALA A 130 -21.82 8.30 -16.94
C ALA A 130 -22.31 6.92 -17.44
N ALA A 131 -23.08 6.91 -18.53
CA ALA A 131 -23.57 5.67 -19.15
C ALA A 131 -22.43 4.83 -19.76
N GLU A 132 -21.52 5.47 -20.50
CA GLU A 132 -20.36 4.77 -21.09
C GLU A 132 -19.44 4.21 -20.00
N ARG A 133 -19.19 4.99 -18.94
CA ARG A 133 -18.37 4.52 -17.81
C ARG A 133 -18.96 3.28 -17.14
N ARG A 134 -20.27 3.29 -16.93
CA ARG A 134 -21.00 2.15 -16.35
C ARG A 134 -20.94 0.93 -17.27
N ALA A 135 -21.11 1.13 -18.58
CA ALA A 135 -20.97 0.07 -19.57
C ALA A 135 -19.57 -0.55 -19.54
N THR A 136 -18.50 0.25 -19.47
CA THR A 136 -17.12 -0.27 -19.40
C THR A 136 -16.86 -1.12 -18.15
N ILE A 137 -17.35 -0.72 -16.97
CA ILE A 137 -17.21 -1.56 -15.77
C ILE A 137 -18.05 -2.83 -15.90
N GLN A 138 -19.25 -2.73 -16.46
CA GLN A 138 -20.12 -3.87 -16.68
C GLN A 138 -19.52 -4.88 -17.66
N ASP A 139 -18.91 -4.41 -18.74
CA ASP A 139 -18.22 -5.23 -19.72
C ASP A 139 -17.03 -5.94 -19.08
N PHE A 140 -16.20 -5.20 -18.32
CA PHE A 140 -15.10 -5.78 -17.55
C PHE A 140 -15.57 -6.90 -16.60
N VAL A 141 -16.61 -6.65 -15.79
CA VAL A 141 -17.18 -7.66 -14.88
C VAL A 141 -17.70 -8.86 -15.65
N THR A 142 -18.37 -8.64 -16.78
CA THR A 142 -18.93 -9.70 -17.61
C THR A 142 -17.82 -10.57 -18.21
N GLU A 143 -16.78 -9.95 -18.76
CA GLU A 143 -15.62 -10.65 -19.32
C GLU A 143 -14.83 -11.42 -18.24
N ALA A 144 -14.60 -10.81 -17.07
CA ALA A 144 -13.84 -11.42 -16.00
C ALA A 144 -14.51 -12.68 -15.44
N LEU A 145 -15.83 -12.61 -15.22
CA LEU A 145 -16.61 -13.73 -14.72
C LEU A 145 -16.82 -14.80 -15.81
N GLY A 146 -16.91 -14.41 -17.08
CA GLY A 146 -17.12 -15.34 -18.19
C GLY A 146 -18.33 -16.26 -17.96
N GLU A 147 -18.10 -17.57 -18.05
CA GLU A 147 -19.14 -18.61 -17.91
C GLU A 147 -19.51 -18.97 -16.46
N LEU A 148 -18.95 -18.30 -15.45
CA LEU A 148 -19.26 -18.59 -14.05
C LEU A 148 -20.71 -18.27 -13.70
N ASN A 149 -21.40 -19.25 -13.10
CA ASN A 149 -22.79 -19.10 -12.67
C ASN A 149 -22.88 -18.48 -11.25
N VAL A 150 -22.59 -17.18 -11.17
CA VAL A 150 -22.59 -16.41 -9.90
C VAL A 150 -23.50 -15.18 -9.96
N PRO A 151 -24.83 -15.35 -10.17
CA PRO A 151 -25.74 -14.25 -10.46
C PRO A 151 -25.83 -13.23 -9.31
N THR A 152 -25.84 -13.71 -8.06
CA THR A 152 -25.88 -12.86 -6.86
C THR A 152 -24.60 -12.04 -6.72
N TYR A 153 -23.43 -12.70 -6.80
CA TYR A 153 -22.12 -12.03 -6.72
C TYR A 153 -21.96 -10.97 -7.82
N ARG A 154 -22.37 -11.29 -9.06
CA ARG A 154 -22.35 -10.35 -10.18
C ARG A 154 -23.22 -9.12 -9.90
N ARG A 155 -24.44 -9.32 -9.41
CA ARG A 155 -25.36 -8.24 -9.04
C ARG A 155 -24.74 -7.34 -7.97
N ASP A 156 -24.21 -7.93 -6.91
CA ASP A 156 -23.68 -7.20 -5.76
C ASP A 156 -22.41 -6.41 -6.13
N LEU A 157 -21.53 -6.98 -6.98
CA LEU A 157 -20.34 -6.29 -7.51
C LEU A 157 -20.70 -5.07 -8.37
N LEU A 158 -21.69 -5.23 -9.27
CA LEU A 158 -22.18 -4.13 -10.09
C LEU A 158 -22.86 -3.06 -9.24
N ALA A 159 -23.63 -3.46 -8.22
CA ALA A 159 -24.28 -2.53 -7.28
C ALA A 159 -23.27 -1.75 -6.42
N ALA A 160 -22.11 -2.34 -6.11
CA ALA A 160 -21.05 -1.70 -5.35
C ALA A 160 -20.23 -0.68 -6.15
N THR A 161 -20.41 -0.60 -7.47
CA THR A 161 -19.71 0.33 -8.37
C THR A 161 -20.38 1.71 -8.31
N PRO A 162 -19.74 2.74 -7.72
CA PRO A 162 -20.32 4.07 -7.65
C PRO A 162 -20.21 4.80 -8.99
N ASP A 163 -21.17 5.68 -9.25
CA ASP A 163 -21.02 6.67 -10.32
C ASP A 163 -20.08 7.79 -9.89
N LEU A 164 -19.24 8.27 -10.80
CA LEU A 164 -18.51 9.51 -10.58
C LEU A 164 -19.52 10.68 -10.48
N PRO A 165 -19.45 11.52 -9.43
CA PRO A 165 -20.39 12.63 -9.26
C PRO A 165 -20.31 13.65 -10.41
N ALA A 166 -21.36 14.46 -10.55
CA ALA A 166 -21.46 15.48 -11.61
C ALA A 166 -20.37 16.57 -11.50
N ASP A 167 -19.93 16.86 -10.28
CA ASP A 167 -18.75 17.71 -10.02
C ASP A 167 -17.71 16.93 -9.19
N PRO A 168 -16.81 16.17 -9.84
CA PRO A 168 -15.84 15.34 -9.14
C PRO A 168 -14.66 16.17 -8.61
N THR A 169 -14.12 15.72 -7.47
CA THR A 169 -12.83 16.22 -6.97
C THR A 169 -11.67 15.74 -7.85
N ASP A 170 -10.52 16.40 -7.75
CA ASP A 170 -9.30 15.98 -8.46
C ASP A 170 -8.94 14.51 -8.15
N GLU A 171 -9.08 14.11 -6.88
CA GLU A 171 -8.80 12.75 -6.41
C GLU A 171 -9.76 11.71 -7.02
N GLN A 172 -11.04 12.06 -7.18
CA GLN A 172 -12.03 11.20 -7.82
C GLN A 172 -11.76 11.01 -9.31
N VAL A 173 -11.32 12.06 -10.01
CA VAL A 173 -10.95 11.94 -11.43
C VAL A 173 -9.68 11.10 -11.59
N ASP A 174 -8.67 11.31 -10.74
CA ASP A 174 -7.44 10.51 -10.73
C ASP A 174 -7.75 9.03 -10.46
N ALA A 175 -8.64 8.74 -9.50
CA ALA A 175 -9.07 7.38 -9.19
C ALA A 175 -9.83 6.72 -10.35
N TRP A 176 -10.67 7.46 -11.08
CA TRP A 176 -11.34 6.95 -12.27
C TRP A 176 -10.35 6.62 -13.40
N LEU A 177 -9.36 7.48 -13.64
CA LEU A 177 -8.32 7.24 -14.64
C LEU A 177 -7.50 5.99 -14.29
N GLU A 178 -7.11 5.85 -13.02
CA GLU A 178 -6.39 4.66 -12.55
C GLU A 178 -7.25 3.39 -12.65
N LEU A 179 -8.54 3.46 -12.31
CA LEU A 179 -9.47 2.35 -12.43
C LEU A 179 -9.58 1.89 -13.89
N GLY A 180 -9.68 2.84 -14.82
CA GLY A 180 -9.75 2.55 -16.25
C GLY A 180 -8.52 1.81 -16.79
N GLU A 181 -7.33 2.08 -16.24
CA GLU A 181 -6.12 1.28 -16.54
C GLU A 181 -6.17 -0.09 -15.86
N LEU A 182 -6.53 -0.12 -14.58
CA LEU A 182 -6.52 -1.34 -13.77
C LEU A 182 -7.44 -2.43 -14.35
N ILE A 183 -8.66 -2.08 -14.80
CA ILE A 183 -9.62 -3.03 -15.41
C ILE A 183 -9.13 -3.63 -16.73
N ARG A 184 -8.13 -3.03 -17.39
CA ARG A 184 -7.52 -3.60 -18.60
C ARG A 184 -6.40 -4.59 -18.29
N THR A 185 -5.92 -4.64 -17.04
CA THR A 185 -4.86 -5.55 -16.65
C THR A 185 -5.36 -6.99 -16.54
N PRO A 186 -4.60 -7.99 -17.02
CA PRO A 186 -4.92 -9.41 -16.79
C PRO A 186 -4.98 -9.75 -15.30
N ALA A 187 -4.10 -9.16 -14.48
CA ALA A 187 -4.00 -9.44 -13.06
C ALA A 187 -5.30 -9.15 -12.28
N LEU A 188 -5.95 -8.00 -12.53
CA LEU A 188 -7.23 -7.70 -11.90
C LEU A 188 -8.33 -8.66 -12.37
N ARG A 189 -8.36 -9.00 -13.66
CA ARG A 189 -9.33 -9.96 -14.21
C ARG A 189 -9.21 -11.33 -13.53
N ASP A 190 -7.98 -11.83 -13.39
CA ASP A 190 -7.71 -13.11 -12.76
C ASP A 190 -8.03 -13.08 -11.26
N GLY A 191 -7.73 -11.97 -10.58
CA GLY A 191 -8.08 -11.77 -9.16
C GLY A 191 -9.59 -11.78 -8.93
N LEU A 192 -10.34 -11.04 -9.76
CA LEU A 192 -11.81 -11.02 -9.68
C LEU A 192 -12.41 -12.40 -9.95
N ARG A 193 -11.87 -13.14 -10.92
CA ARG A 193 -12.30 -14.51 -11.22
C ARG A 193 -12.07 -15.44 -10.04
N ARG A 194 -10.87 -15.42 -9.43
CA ARG A 194 -10.57 -16.21 -8.22
C ARG A 194 -11.53 -15.91 -7.07
N MET A 195 -11.85 -14.64 -6.83
CA MET A 195 -12.82 -14.25 -5.80
C MET A 195 -14.22 -14.79 -6.09
N ALA A 196 -14.65 -14.73 -7.35
CA ALA A 196 -15.95 -15.22 -7.78
C ALA A 196 -16.05 -16.75 -7.68
N ASP A 197 -15.01 -17.47 -8.10
CA ASP A 197 -14.91 -18.93 -7.96
C ASP A 197 -15.00 -19.34 -6.49
N TYR A 198 -14.22 -18.69 -5.62
CA TYR A 198 -14.26 -18.93 -4.19
C TYR A 198 -15.65 -18.69 -3.60
N ALA A 199 -16.29 -17.57 -3.96
CA ALA A 199 -17.64 -17.25 -3.50
C ALA A 199 -18.68 -18.26 -4.03
N ALA A 200 -18.54 -18.77 -5.24
CA ALA A 200 -19.43 -19.79 -5.80
C ALA A 200 -19.36 -21.11 -5.04
N GLU A 201 -18.15 -21.51 -4.65
CA GLU A 201 -17.89 -22.76 -3.93
C GLU A 201 -18.33 -22.69 -2.45
N HIS A 202 -18.03 -21.57 -1.78
CA HIS A 202 -18.14 -21.47 -0.32
C HIS A 202 -19.36 -20.66 0.15
N HIS A 203 -19.94 -19.83 -0.72
CA HIS A 203 -21.08 -18.95 -0.41
C HIS A 203 -22.13 -18.93 -1.56
N PRO A 204 -22.72 -20.08 -1.95
CA PRO A 204 -23.63 -20.16 -3.10
C PRO A 204 -24.99 -19.46 -2.92
N GLY A 205 -25.25 -18.81 -1.78
CA GLY A 205 -26.52 -18.16 -1.42
C GLY A 205 -26.48 -16.62 -1.45
N GLU A 206 -27.60 -15.99 -1.11
CA GLU A 206 -27.61 -14.54 -0.83
C GLU A 206 -26.86 -14.24 0.47
N HIS A 207 -25.91 -13.31 0.41
CA HIS A 207 -25.30 -12.75 1.61
C HIS A 207 -26.36 -11.88 2.31
N ASP A 208 -26.91 -12.36 3.42
CA ASP A 208 -27.70 -11.51 4.30
C ASP A 208 -26.77 -10.48 4.97
N ALA A 209 -27.33 -9.36 5.40
CA ALA A 209 -26.63 -8.26 6.04
C ALA A 209 -25.85 -8.71 7.30
N ASP A 210 -26.27 -9.78 7.96
CA ASP A 210 -25.55 -10.39 9.09
C ASP A 210 -24.23 -11.04 8.65
N ALA A 211 -24.22 -11.78 7.53
CA ALA A 211 -23.00 -12.41 7.01
C ALA A 211 -21.95 -11.37 6.61
N LEU A 212 -22.37 -10.25 6.03
CA LEU A 212 -21.47 -9.14 5.68
C LEU A 212 -20.89 -8.48 6.94
N ARG A 213 -21.72 -8.23 7.97
CA ARG A 213 -21.27 -7.70 9.26
C ARG A 213 -20.28 -8.64 9.95
N ASP A 214 -20.50 -9.94 9.86
CA ASP A 214 -19.61 -10.96 10.41
C ASP A 214 -18.26 -10.97 9.69
N ALA A 215 -18.25 -10.92 8.36
CA ALA A 215 -17.03 -10.85 7.56
C ALA A 215 -16.22 -9.58 7.86
N GLU A 216 -16.88 -8.42 8.00
CA GLU A 216 -16.23 -7.16 8.42
C GLU A 216 -15.64 -7.27 9.82
N ARG A 217 -16.39 -7.81 10.79
CA ARG A 217 -15.93 -7.98 12.17
C ARG A 217 -14.71 -8.89 12.26
N VAL A 218 -14.74 -10.04 11.57
CA VAL A 218 -13.60 -10.98 11.53
C VAL A 218 -12.40 -10.32 10.87
N THR A 219 -12.62 -9.59 9.78
CA THR A 219 -11.55 -8.87 9.08
C THR A 219 -10.85 -7.85 9.97
N ASP A 220 -11.64 -7.00 10.64
CA ASP A 220 -11.10 -5.99 11.54
C ASP A 220 -10.38 -6.63 12.75
N ASP A 221 -10.85 -7.80 13.23
CA ASP A 221 -10.21 -8.48 14.36
C ASP A 221 -8.86 -9.09 14.02
N TRP A 222 -8.76 -9.83 12.91
CA TRP A 222 -7.48 -10.43 12.54
C TRP A 222 -6.46 -9.35 12.15
N LEU A 223 -6.87 -8.27 11.48
CA LEU A 223 -5.98 -7.14 11.18
C LEU A 223 -5.38 -6.53 12.45
N ARG A 224 -6.21 -6.27 13.47
CA ARG A 224 -5.74 -5.74 14.76
C ARG A 224 -4.73 -6.69 15.43
N ARG A 225 -5.01 -7.99 15.45
CA ARG A 225 -4.14 -8.99 16.07
C ARG A 225 -2.80 -9.11 15.36
N VAL A 226 -2.82 -9.17 14.03
CA VAL A 226 -1.62 -9.28 13.22
C VAL A 226 -0.77 -8.01 13.34
N ASN A 227 -1.37 -6.83 13.24
CA ASN A 227 -0.63 -5.57 13.39
C ASN A 227 0.05 -5.49 14.77
N ARG A 228 -0.65 -5.89 15.84
CA ARG A 228 -0.05 -5.98 17.17
C ARG A 228 1.10 -6.99 17.24
N ALA A 229 0.95 -8.16 16.60
CA ALA A 229 2.01 -9.16 16.56
C ALA A 229 3.25 -8.65 15.80
N MET A 230 3.04 -7.93 14.70
CA MET A 230 4.10 -7.26 13.95
C MET A 230 4.80 -6.16 14.77
N GLU A 231 4.04 -5.33 15.49
CA GLU A 231 4.57 -4.30 16.41
C GLU A 231 5.40 -4.92 17.55
N GLN A 232 5.04 -6.14 17.98
CA GLN A 232 5.76 -6.91 18.99
C GLN A 232 6.97 -7.68 18.42
N GLY A 233 7.22 -7.62 17.11
CA GLY A 233 8.31 -8.34 16.46
C GLY A 233 8.10 -9.86 16.40
N ILE A 234 6.87 -10.35 16.49
CA ILE A 234 6.58 -11.79 16.37
C ILE A 234 6.76 -12.20 14.91
N ALA A 235 7.78 -13.02 14.65
CA ALA A 235 8.00 -13.60 13.32
C ALA A 235 6.83 -14.51 12.94
N PRO A 236 6.26 -14.38 11.73
CA PRO A 236 5.08 -15.14 11.33
C PRO A 236 5.33 -16.64 11.28
N ASP A 237 6.56 -17.07 11.03
CA ASP A 237 6.97 -18.48 10.97
C ASP A 237 7.45 -19.07 12.31
N SER A 238 7.25 -18.31 13.40
CA SER A 238 7.59 -18.76 14.76
C SER A 238 6.46 -19.59 15.39
N PRO A 239 6.78 -20.41 16.41
CA PRO A 239 5.76 -21.04 17.26
C PRO A 239 4.87 -20.02 18.01
N ALA A 240 5.37 -18.80 18.25
CA ALA A 240 4.57 -17.75 18.91
C ALA A 240 3.46 -17.20 18.00
N ALA A 241 3.66 -17.21 16.68
CA ALA A 241 2.64 -16.82 15.71
C ALA A 241 1.43 -17.78 15.72
N ASP A 242 1.63 -19.04 16.09
CA ASP A 242 0.56 -20.03 16.23
C ASP A 242 -0.52 -19.59 17.22
N LEU A 243 -0.13 -18.97 18.33
CA LEU A 243 -1.08 -18.43 19.32
C LEU A 243 -1.93 -17.30 18.74
N VAL A 244 -1.36 -16.50 17.84
CA VAL A 244 -2.10 -15.44 17.12
C VAL A 244 -3.07 -16.07 16.13
N VAL A 245 -2.63 -17.09 15.38
CA VAL A 245 -3.46 -17.86 14.45
C VAL A 245 -4.63 -18.53 15.16
N THR A 246 -4.40 -19.26 16.25
CA THR A 246 -5.47 -19.88 17.06
C THR A 246 -6.50 -18.86 17.53
N ALA A 247 -6.05 -17.68 17.97
CA ALA A 247 -6.96 -16.63 18.41
C ALA A 247 -7.80 -16.04 17.27
N ILE A 248 -7.23 -15.94 16.06
CA ILE A 248 -7.95 -15.52 14.85
C ILE A 248 -8.98 -16.59 14.45
N ILE A 249 -8.56 -17.85 14.39
CA ILE A 249 -9.40 -18.99 14.02
C ILE A 249 -10.60 -19.12 14.96
N ALA A 250 -10.41 -18.91 16.26
CA ALA A 250 -11.51 -18.92 17.24
C ALA A 250 -12.61 -17.88 16.94
N THR A 251 -12.26 -16.76 16.30
CA THR A 251 -13.25 -15.75 15.88
C THR A 251 -13.82 -15.99 14.49
N TRP A 252 -13.06 -16.71 13.65
CA TRP A 252 -13.42 -17.01 12.27
C TRP A 252 -14.34 -18.24 12.17
N ILE A 253 -14.04 -19.33 12.87
CA ILE A 253 -14.83 -20.58 12.87
C ILE A 253 -16.34 -20.37 13.04
N PRO A 254 -16.84 -19.53 13.99
CA PRO A 254 -18.27 -19.32 14.18
C PRO A 254 -18.99 -18.70 12.97
N THR A 255 -18.25 -18.13 12.01
CA THR A 255 -18.77 -17.53 10.77
C THR A 255 -18.80 -18.51 9.60
N GLN A 256 -18.30 -19.73 9.80
CA GLN A 256 -18.15 -20.75 8.76
C GLN A 256 -19.17 -21.87 8.94
N THR A 257 -19.50 -22.52 7.84
CA THR A 257 -20.39 -23.69 7.83
C THR A 257 -19.60 -24.89 7.31
N ALA A 258 -19.49 -25.95 8.11
CA ALA A 258 -18.83 -27.18 7.69
C ALA A 258 -19.63 -27.89 6.57
N PRO A 259 -18.98 -28.58 5.63
CA PRO A 259 -19.67 -29.33 4.57
C PRO A 259 -20.62 -30.42 5.09
N ASP A 260 -20.31 -31.00 6.25
CA ASP A 260 -21.06 -32.07 6.92
C ASP A 260 -22.00 -31.57 8.03
N GLY A 261 -21.97 -30.26 8.31
CA GLY A 261 -22.80 -29.61 9.34
C GLY A 261 -22.30 -29.76 10.77
N GLU A 262 -21.13 -30.37 11.00
CA GLU A 262 -20.51 -30.47 12.32
C GLU A 262 -19.81 -29.14 12.70
N PRO A 263 -19.67 -28.83 14.01
CA PRO A 263 -18.91 -27.67 14.44
C PRO A 263 -17.44 -27.77 14.04
N LEU A 264 -16.94 -26.78 13.30
CA LEU A 264 -15.52 -26.71 12.97
C LEU A 264 -14.67 -26.52 14.22
N VAL A 265 -13.48 -27.13 14.21
CA VAL A 265 -12.46 -27.00 15.25
C VAL A 265 -11.18 -26.43 14.63
N ASP A 266 -10.30 -25.86 15.46
CA ASP A 266 -8.97 -25.45 15.00
C ASP A 266 -8.16 -26.72 14.67
N ASP A 267 -8.05 -27.06 13.39
CA ASP A 267 -7.29 -28.20 12.86
C ASP A 267 -6.62 -27.85 11.51
N ALA A 268 -5.94 -28.82 10.90
CA ALA A 268 -5.26 -28.65 9.62
C ALA A 268 -6.19 -28.18 8.49
N TRP A 269 -7.42 -28.69 8.48
CA TRP A 269 -8.39 -28.39 7.44
C TRP A 269 -8.93 -26.96 7.60
N ALA A 270 -9.31 -26.57 8.82
CA ALA A 270 -9.80 -25.23 9.11
C ALA A 270 -8.74 -24.16 8.82
N ARG A 271 -7.48 -24.43 9.18
CA ARG A 271 -6.33 -23.57 8.85
C ARG A 271 -6.09 -23.44 7.36
N ALA A 272 -6.17 -24.54 6.61
CA ALA A 272 -6.04 -24.53 5.16
C ALA A 272 -7.17 -23.74 4.48
N LEU A 273 -8.40 -23.87 4.98
CA LEU A 273 -9.55 -23.12 4.48
C LEU A 273 -9.40 -21.60 4.73
N LEU A 274 -8.99 -21.19 5.94
CA LEU A 274 -8.71 -19.78 6.22
C LEU A 274 -7.55 -19.26 5.35
N LEU A 275 -6.50 -20.05 5.12
CA LEU A 275 -5.40 -19.69 4.24
C LEU A 275 -5.89 -19.43 2.81
N GLN A 276 -6.71 -20.32 2.26
CA GLN A 276 -7.31 -20.16 0.93
C GLN A 276 -8.16 -18.88 0.85
N GLN A 277 -8.99 -18.62 1.87
CA GLN A 277 -9.80 -17.40 1.94
C GLN A 277 -8.93 -16.14 1.92
N LEU A 278 -7.83 -16.12 2.68
CA LEU A 278 -6.93 -14.98 2.76
C LEU A 278 -6.13 -14.78 1.47
N GLU A 279 -5.69 -15.85 0.81
CA GLU A 279 -5.00 -15.77 -0.48
C GLU A 279 -5.89 -15.13 -1.56
N VAL A 280 -7.19 -15.41 -1.51
CA VAL A 280 -8.20 -14.80 -2.38
C VAL A 280 -8.48 -13.34 -1.99
N ALA A 281 -8.63 -13.06 -0.68
CA ALA A 281 -9.02 -11.74 -0.18
C ALA A 281 -7.87 -10.70 -0.16
N SER A 282 -6.62 -11.14 -0.05
CA SER A 282 -5.44 -10.25 0.05
C SER A 282 -4.77 -9.93 -1.30
N ASP A 283 -5.46 -10.18 -2.41
CA ASP A 283 -4.99 -9.80 -3.74
C ASP A 283 -4.86 -8.28 -3.86
N THR A 284 -3.63 -7.80 -4.06
CA THR A 284 -3.31 -6.37 -4.10
C THR A 284 -4.01 -5.60 -5.22
N HIS A 285 -4.34 -6.26 -6.35
CA HIS A 285 -5.06 -5.62 -7.45
C HIS A 285 -6.54 -5.46 -7.09
N MET A 286 -7.15 -6.48 -6.47
CA MET A 286 -8.52 -6.39 -5.98
C MET A 286 -8.65 -5.37 -4.84
N GLU A 287 -7.70 -5.36 -3.91
CA GLU A 287 -7.63 -4.33 -2.87
C GLU A 287 -7.60 -2.93 -3.49
N ARG A 288 -6.71 -2.71 -4.48
CA ARG A 288 -6.61 -1.41 -5.15
C ARG A 288 -7.89 -1.05 -5.89
N TYR A 289 -8.53 -2.01 -6.58
CA TYR A 289 -9.84 -1.82 -7.21
C TYR A 289 -10.88 -1.31 -6.21
N TRP A 290 -11.02 -1.97 -5.05
CA TRP A 290 -11.98 -1.56 -4.01
C TRP A 290 -11.66 -0.18 -3.43
N GLN A 291 -10.38 0.14 -3.21
CA GLN A 291 -9.96 1.46 -2.76
C GLN A 291 -10.34 2.56 -3.77
N LEU A 292 -10.14 2.32 -5.06
CA LEU A 292 -10.53 3.26 -6.12
C LEU A 292 -12.05 3.47 -6.14
N LEU A 293 -12.84 2.40 -5.98
CA LEU A 293 -14.30 2.52 -5.84
C LEU A 293 -14.70 3.32 -4.58
N CYS A 294 -13.97 3.20 -3.47
CA CYS A 294 -14.21 4.06 -2.30
C CYS A 294 -13.96 5.53 -2.62
N VAL A 295 -12.82 5.86 -3.23
CA VAL A 295 -12.46 7.24 -3.62
C VAL A 295 -13.52 7.82 -4.56
N ILE A 296 -13.85 7.11 -5.64
CA ILE A 296 -14.84 7.54 -6.63
C ILE A 296 -16.20 7.81 -5.96
N GLY A 297 -16.62 6.92 -5.06
CA GLY A 297 -17.87 7.06 -4.30
C GLY A 297 -17.83 8.06 -3.13
N GLY A 298 -16.69 8.70 -2.86
CA GLY A 298 -16.54 9.61 -1.70
C GLY A 298 -16.63 8.91 -0.34
N ARG A 299 -16.31 7.62 -0.29
CA ARG A 299 -16.31 6.79 0.93
C ARG A 299 -14.89 6.71 1.54
N PRO A 300 -14.75 6.55 2.86
CA PRO A 300 -13.45 6.32 3.49
C PRO A 300 -12.72 5.14 2.85
N VAL A 301 -11.46 5.35 2.49
CA VAL A 301 -10.58 4.31 1.95
C VAL A 301 -10.03 3.48 3.11
N ARG A 302 -10.15 2.15 3.05
CA ARG A 302 -9.58 1.28 4.08
C ARG A 302 -8.05 1.22 3.94
N PRO A 303 -7.29 1.16 5.04
CA PRO A 303 -5.84 0.92 5.02
C PRO A 303 -5.51 -0.38 4.29
N SER A 304 -4.32 -0.45 3.67
CA SER A 304 -3.91 -1.68 3.00
C SER A 304 -3.73 -2.82 4.00
N MET A 305 -4.27 -3.98 3.64
CA MET A 305 -4.19 -5.23 4.38
C MET A 305 -3.01 -6.09 3.91
N ALA A 306 -2.28 -5.67 2.87
CA ALA A 306 -1.28 -6.50 2.20
C ALA A 306 -0.16 -6.98 3.14
N ALA A 307 0.35 -6.12 4.03
CA ALA A 307 1.40 -6.50 4.97
C ALA A 307 0.90 -7.52 6.00
N ALA A 308 -0.24 -7.24 6.62
CA ALA A 308 -0.87 -8.14 7.59
C ALA A 308 -1.31 -9.47 6.95
N GLY A 309 -1.84 -9.43 5.72
CA GLY A 309 -2.20 -10.62 4.96
C GLY A 309 -1.00 -11.50 4.63
N ARG A 310 0.13 -10.92 4.21
CA ARG A 310 1.39 -11.67 4.02
C ARG A 310 1.89 -12.31 5.30
N TRP A 311 1.79 -11.59 6.43
CA TRP A 311 2.15 -12.13 7.74
C TRP A 311 1.27 -13.32 8.10
N LEU A 312 -0.06 -13.18 8.01
CA LEU A 312 -1.00 -14.23 8.42
C LEU A 312 -0.94 -15.47 7.53
N THR A 313 -0.86 -15.28 6.21
CA THR A 313 -0.70 -16.41 5.27
C THR A 313 0.63 -17.14 5.48
N THR A 314 1.70 -16.43 5.82
CA THR A 314 2.98 -17.06 6.21
C THR A 314 2.84 -17.83 7.51
N ALA A 315 2.13 -17.28 8.50
CA ALA A 315 1.91 -17.94 9.78
C ALA A 315 1.08 -19.22 9.68
N LEU A 316 0.04 -19.22 8.86
CA LEU A 316 -0.77 -20.40 8.57
C LEU A 316 0.03 -21.49 7.85
N ARG A 317 0.89 -21.13 6.89
CA ARG A 317 1.78 -22.11 6.21
C ARG A 317 2.84 -22.69 7.14
N ALA A 318 3.38 -21.87 8.05
CA ALA A 318 4.38 -22.33 9.01
C ALA A 318 3.79 -23.16 10.16
N ASN A 319 2.53 -22.91 10.50
CA ASN A 319 1.79 -23.61 11.55
C ASN A 319 0.49 -24.18 10.96
N PRO A 320 0.57 -25.21 10.08
CA PRO A 320 -0.62 -25.77 9.44
C PRO A 320 -1.50 -26.52 10.43
N GLU A 321 -0.93 -27.02 11.53
CA GLU A 321 -1.64 -27.68 12.62
C GLU A 321 -1.36 -26.96 13.95
N PRO A 322 -2.38 -26.73 14.80
CA PRO A 322 -2.20 -26.06 16.09
C PRO A 322 -1.23 -26.83 16.98
N GLY A 323 -0.22 -26.14 17.50
CA GLY A 323 0.76 -26.67 18.45
C GLY A 323 1.78 -27.65 17.86
N ALA A 324 1.58 -28.19 16.65
CA ALA A 324 2.42 -29.23 16.07
C ALA A 324 3.89 -28.80 15.93
N ARG A 325 4.13 -27.54 15.53
CA ARG A 325 5.48 -26.98 15.42
C ARG A 325 6.17 -26.85 16.77
N ALA A 326 5.44 -26.38 17.78
CA ALA A 326 5.97 -26.27 19.14
C ALA A 326 6.28 -27.65 19.74
N ALA A 327 5.40 -28.64 19.52
CA ALA A 327 5.60 -30.02 19.96
C ALA A 327 6.85 -30.64 19.30
N ARG A 328 6.99 -30.53 17.98
CA ARG A 328 8.15 -31.05 17.25
C ARG A 328 9.46 -30.44 17.74
N LEU A 329 9.50 -29.12 17.97
CA LEU A 329 10.68 -28.47 18.53
C LEU A 329 10.98 -28.99 19.95
N GLY A 330 9.95 -29.23 20.78
CA GLY A 330 10.13 -29.85 22.10
C GLY A 330 10.74 -31.24 22.01
N GLU A 331 10.16 -32.12 21.19
CA GLU A 331 10.61 -33.50 20.97
C GLU A 331 12.06 -33.57 20.48
N MET A 332 12.44 -32.71 19.53
CA MET A 332 13.79 -32.63 18.97
C MET A 332 14.86 -32.42 20.04
N TYR A 333 14.57 -31.61 21.07
CA TYR A 333 15.52 -31.35 22.15
C TYR A 333 15.39 -32.28 23.36
N ASP A 334 14.24 -32.93 23.55
CA ASP A 334 14.03 -33.89 24.63
C ASP A 334 14.81 -35.21 24.41
N ALA A 335 15.22 -35.50 23.17
CA ALA A 335 16.07 -36.64 22.82
C ALA A 335 17.49 -36.58 23.42
N GLY A 336 17.95 -35.41 23.90
CA GLY A 336 19.14 -35.27 24.74
C GLY A 336 20.52 -35.37 24.05
N GLU A 337 20.59 -35.58 22.73
CA GLU A 337 21.88 -35.65 22.01
C GLU A 337 22.37 -34.25 21.61
N ASP A 338 23.61 -33.90 22.01
CA ASP A 338 24.29 -32.72 21.46
C ASP A 338 24.84 -33.04 20.07
N THR A 339 24.21 -32.46 19.06
CA THR A 339 24.52 -32.66 17.63
C THR A 339 25.73 -31.83 17.19
N TRP A 340 26.24 -30.95 18.04
CA TRP A 340 27.38 -30.06 17.77
C TRP A 340 28.75 -30.66 18.14
N GLY A 341 28.81 -31.98 18.26
CA GLY A 341 30.06 -32.73 18.46
C GLY A 341 30.47 -32.89 19.93
N PRO A 342 31.66 -33.47 20.18
CA PRO A 342 32.05 -33.95 21.52
C PRO A 342 32.25 -32.83 22.55
N ASN A 343 32.49 -31.60 22.11
CA ASN A 343 32.69 -30.44 22.99
C ASN A 343 31.40 -29.63 23.21
N GLY A 344 30.32 -29.98 22.49
CA GLY A 344 29.00 -29.39 22.59
C GLY A 344 28.84 -27.96 22.07
N VAL A 345 27.60 -27.49 22.09
CA VAL A 345 27.17 -26.21 21.48
C VAL A 345 27.89 -24.97 22.04
N LEU A 346 28.26 -24.96 23.33
CA LEU A 346 28.94 -23.82 23.94
C LEU A 346 30.34 -23.62 23.37
N HIS A 347 31.07 -24.71 23.13
CA HIS A 347 32.38 -24.65 22.51
C HIS A 347 32.30 -24.16 21.06
N VAL A 348 31.32 -24.64 20.31
CA VAL A 348 31.04 -24.16 18.95
C VAL A 348 30.71 -22.66 18.95
N CYS A 349 29.92 -22.19 19.92
CA CYS A 349 29.61 -20.78 20.07
C CYS A 349 30.87 -19.93 20.30
N GLU A 350 31.79 -20.39 21.14
CA GLU A 350 33.08 -19.72 21.35
C GLU A 350 33.91 -19.64 20.06
N GLU A 351 34.04 -20.75 19.34
CA GLU A 351 34.80 -20.84 18.08
C GLU A 351 34.26 -19.88 17.01
N VAL A 352 32.93 -19.85 16.84
CA VAL A 352 32.26 -18.98 15.87
C VAL A 352 32.42 -17.50 16.25
N LEU A 353 32.19 -17.14 17.52
CA LEU A 353 32.33 -15.77 17.97
C LEU A 353 33.78 -15.26 17.88
N ASP A 354 34.78 -16.14 18.09
CA ASP A 354 36.19 -15.80 17.90
C ASP A 354 36.56 -15.63 16.42
N ALA A 355 35.97 -16.43 15.53
CA ALA A 355 36.15 -16.28 14.08
C ALA A 355 35.54 -14.96 13.57
N VAL A 356 34.33 -14.63 14.02
CA VAL A 356 33.67 -13.36 13.67
C VAL A 356 34.38 -12.16 14.30
N ASP A 357 34.93 -12.25 15.52
CA ASP A 357 35.74 -11.15 16.12
C ASP A 357 36.94 -10.80 15.25
N LYS A 358 37.60 -11.79 14.64
CA LYS A 358 38.72 -11.57 13.70
C LYS A 358 38.26 -10.84 12.44
N LEU A 359 37.10 -11.20 11.88
CA LEU A 359 36.53 -10.50 10.74
C LEU A 359 36.14 -9.07 11.09
N VAL A 360 35.41 -8.87 12.18
CA VAL A 360 35.00 -7.54 12.68
C VAL A 360 36.23 -6.67 12.92
N SER A 361 37.28 -7.22 13.54
CA SER A 361 38.54 -6.50 13.79
C SER A 361 39.30 -6.10 12.53
N ALA A 362 39.07 -6.79 11.40
CA ALA A 362 39.72 -6.51 10.13
C ALA A 362 38.98 -5.44 9.30
N VAL A 363 37.75 -5.06 9.70
CA VAL A 363 36.97 -4.05 8.97
C VAL A 363 37.53 -2.65 9.25
N GLU A 364 37.87 -1.93 8.19
CA GLU A 364 38.26 -0.54 8.28
C GLU A 364 37.03 0.38 8.16
N PRO A 365 36.96 1.52 8.88
CA PRO A 365 35.84 2.46 8.77
C PRO A 365 35.56 2.95 7.35
N GLY A 366 36.57 2.98 6.47
CA GLY A 366 36.42 3.30 5.05
C GLY A 366 35.56 2.29 4.28
N GLN A 367 35.32 1.09 4.81
CA GLN A 367 34.53 0.03 4.17
C GLN A 367 33.05 0.04 4.60
N PHE A 368 32.66 0.88 5.55
CA PHE A 368 31.32 0.87 6.16
C PHE A 368 30.15 1.04 5.17
N HIS A 369 30.36 1.77 4.08
CA HIS A 369 29.35 2.03 3.06
C HIS A 369 29.26 0.94 1.98
N ARG A 370 30.11 -0.09 2.04
CA ARG A 370 30.08 -1.16 1.03
C ARG A 370 28.77 -1.95 1.15
N PRO A 371 28.16 -2.34 0.02
CA PRO A 371 26.97 -3.18 0.04
C PRO A 371 27.32 -4.57 0.58
N THR A 372 26.34 -5.23 1.19
CA THR A 372 26.44 -6.61 1.66
C THR A 372 25.51 -7.53 0.87
N PRO A 373 25.67 -8.86 0.96
CA PRO A 373 24.69 -9.80 0.41
C PRO A 373 23.30 -9.71 1.06
N CYS A 374 23.18 -9.15 2.28
CA CYS A 374 21.90 -8.76 2.84
C CYS A 374 21.38 -7.51 2.10
N ALA A 375 20.27 -7.68 1.37
CA ALA A 375 19.63 -6.58 0.68
C ALA A 375 19.36 -5.41 1.64
N ASP A 376 19.55 -4.20 1.14
CA ASP A 376 19.38 -2.94 1.87
C ASP A 376 20.36 -2.68 3.03
N TRP A 377 21.34 -3.56 3.27
CA TRP A 377 22.33 -3.39 4.33
C TRP A 377 23.71 -3.08 3.78
N ASP A 378 24.31 -2.02 4.31
CA ASP A 378 25.74 -1.75 4.19
C ASP A 378 26.53 -2.45 5.32
N VAL A 379 27.86 -2.45 5.22
CA VAL A 379 28.75 -3.07 6.22
C VAL A 379 28.52 -2.50 7.62
N ARG A 380 28.24 -1.19 7.77
CA ARG A 380 27.94 -0.62 9.09
C ARG A 380 26.65 -1.19 9.67
N THR A 381 25.61 -1.32 8.85
CA THR A 381 24.32 -1.89 9.26
C THR A 381 24.48 -3.35 9.67
N LEU A 382 25.24 -4.13 8.90
CA LEU A 382 25.56 -5.53 9.22
C LEU A 382 26.37 -5.66 10.51
N LEU A 383 27.39 -4.81 10.72
CA LEU A 383 28.15 -4.79 11.97
C LEU A 383 27.24 -4.46 13.17
N ASN A 384 26.34 -3.48 13.02
CA ASN A 384 25.38 -3.13 14.06
C ASN A 384 24.46 -4.31 14.40
N HIS A 385 24.00 -5.03 13.38
CA HIS A 385 23.21 -6.23 13.53
C HIS A 385 23.97 -7.35 14.25
N LEU A 386 25.24 -7.61 13.90
CA LEU A 386 26.06 -8.61 14.61
C LEU A 386 26.20 -8.31 16.11
N VAL A 387 26.33 -7.03 16.48
CA VAL A 387 26.32 -6.60 17.89
C VAL A 387 24.94 -6.81 18.51
N TRP A 388 23.88 -6.40 17.80
CA TRP A 388 22.50 -6.55 18.25
C TRP A 388 22.14 -8.01 18.55
N GLU A 389 22.47 -8.97 17.68
CA GLU A 389 22.16 -10.39 17.88
C GLU A 389 22.77 -10.92 19.18
N ASN A 390 24.03 -10.57 19.46
CA ASN A 390 24.66 -10.94 20.72
C ASN A 390 23.92 -10.35 21.94
N LEU A 391 23.47 -9.09 21.86
CA LEU A 391 22.71 -8.44 22.92
C LEU A 391 21.30 -9.02 23.09
N LEU A 392 20.64 -9.39 21.99
CA LEU A 392 19.31 -9.96 21.95
C LEU A 392 19.28 -11.32 22.64
N TRP A 393 20.14 -12.25 22.20
CA TRP A 393 20.16 -13.61 22.75
C TRP A 393 20.68 -13.66 24.18
N ALA A 394 21.65 -12.82 24.54
CA ALA A 394 22.08 -12.66 25.93
C ALA A 394 20.94 -12.12 26.82
N GLY A 395 20.24 -11.09 26.35
CA GLY A 395 19.11 -10.50 27.06
C GLY A 395 17.97 -11.50 27.27
N LEU A 396 17.66 -12.31 26.26
CA LEU A 396 16.66 -13.37 26.38
C LEU A 396 17.10 -14.42 27.39
N ALA A 397 18.35 -14.88 27.33
CA ALA A 397 18.90 -15.83 28.29
C ALA A 397 18.76 -15.30 29.73
N ASP A 398 19.09 -14.02 29.96
CA ASP A 398 19.04 -13.34 31.26
C ASP A 398 17.64 -12.86 31.69
N GLY A 399 16.60 -13.15 30.91
CA GLY A 399 15.22 -12.73 31.22
C GLY A 399 14.98 -11.22 31.09
N SER A 400 15.88 -10.52 30.41
CA SER A 400 15.81 -9.08 30.11
C SER A 400 15.83 -8.85 28.59
N PRO A 401 14.78 -9.26 27.86
CA PRO A 401 14.72 -9.19 26.41
C PRO A 401 14.85 -7.73 25.94
N ARG A 402 15.57 -7.53 24.84
CA ARG A 402 15.77 -6.22 24.22
C ARG A 402 14.80 -6.07 23.04
N SER A 403 14.34 -4.84 22.80
CA SER A 403 13.35 -4.54 21.75
C SER A 403 13.80 -3.49 20.72
N ASP A 404 14.87 -2.74 20.97
CA ASP A 404 15.30 -1.65 20.10
C ASP A 404 16.36 -2.10 19.07
N PHE A 405 15.89 -2.84 18.05
CA PHE A 405 16.73 -3.34 16.96
C PHE A 405 17.40 -2.22 16.14
N THR A 406 16.71 -1.08 15.98
CA THR A 406 17.14 0.00 15.06
C THR A 406 18.10 1.00 15.68
N ALA A 407 18.34 0.93 17.00
CA ALA A 407 19.34 1.75 17.67
C ALA A 407 20.77 1.52 17.16
N ASP A 408 21.62 2.52 17.35
CA ASP A 408 23.07 2.40 17.13
C ASP A 408 23.71 1.69 18.33
N HIS A 409 24.02 0.40 18.14
CA HIS A 409 24.72 -0.46 19.09
C HIS A 409 26.24 -0.48 18.86
N LEU A 410 26.74 0.07 17.75
CA LEU A 410 28.18 0.15 17.44
C LEU A 410 28.86 1.30 18.17
N GLY A 411 28.21 2.46 18.19
CA GLY A 411 28.84 3.71 18.59
C GLY A 411 30.06 4.05 17.72
N ALA A 412 31.14 4.51 18.37
CA ALA A 412 32.36 4.97 17.70
C ALA A 412 33.39 3.86 17.43
N ASP A 413 33.33 2.74 18.16
CA ASP A 413 34.29 1.64 18.06
C ASP A 413 33.55 0.30 17.92
N HIS A 414 33.39 -0.12 16.66
CA HIS A 414 32.70 -1.34 16.29
C HIS A 414 33.34 -2.62 16.89
N VAL A 415 34.68 -2.63 17.06
CA VAL A 415 35.40 -3.78 17.61
C VAL A 415 35.11 -3.91 19.10
N THR A 416 35.22 -2.80 19.84
CA THR A 416 34.90 -2.80 21.28
C THR A 416 33.44 -3.11 21.54
N ALA A 417 32.52 -2.63 20.69
CA ALA A 417 31.10 -2.93 20.78
C ALA A 417 30.82 -4.44 20.61
N PHE A 418 31.34 -5.06 19.56
CA PHE A 418 31.19 -6.49 19.30
C PHE A 418 31.80 -7.36 20.41
N ARG A 419 33.01 -7.02 20.87
CA ARG A 419 33.67 -7.76 21.97
C ARG A 419 32.90 -7.66 23.28
N THR A 420 32.31 -6.51 23.56
CA THR A 420 31.48 -6.31 24.76
C THR A 420 30.21 -7.16 24.68
N ALA A 421 29.48 -7.08 23.57
CA ALA A 421 28.25 -7.82 23.37
C ALA A 421 28.48 -9.35 23.35
N SER A 422 29.50 -9.83 22.63
CA SER A 422 29.81 -11.25 22.55
C SER A 422 30.35 -11.82 23.87
N ARG A 423 30.99 -11.02 24.72
CA ARG A 423 31.35 -11.43 26.09
C ARG A 423 30.10 -11.57 26.97
N ALA A 424 29.13 -10.66 26.82
CA ALA A 424 27.86 -10.75 27.54
C ALA A 424 27.10 -12.02 27.14
N ALA A 425 27.01 -12.33 25.85
CA ALA A 425 26.40 -13.58 25.35
C ALA A 425 27.08 -14.83 25.91
N ARG A 426 28.41 -14.93 25.82
CA ARG A 426 29.18 -16.05 26.40
C ARG A 426 28.90 -16.21 27.91
N SER A 427 28.91 -15.11 28.65
CA SER A 427 28.64 -15.13 30.10
C SER A 427 27.21 -15.56 30.43
N ALA A 428 26.22 -15.13 29.64
CA ALA A 428 24.82 -15.49 29.85
C ALA A 428 24.60 -16.99 29.58
N PHE A 429 25.19 -17.52 28.50
CA PHE A 429 25.06 -18.91 28.10
C PHE A 429 25.81 -19.89 29.00
N ALA A 430 26.93 -19.47 29.59
CA ALA A 430 27.72 -20.30 30.51
C ALA A 430 27.11 -20.44 31.92
N ARG A 431 25.96 -19.81 32.21
CA ARG A 431 25.32 -19.91 33.53
C ARG A 431 24.88 -21.37 33.80
N PRO A 432 25.10 -21.90 35.02
CA PRO A 432 24.63 -23.24 35.37
C PRO A 432 23.13 -23.42 35.12
N GLY A 433 22.76 -24.50 34.43
CA GLY A 433 21.37 -24.81 34.09
C GLY A 433 20.79 -24.01 32.91
N MET A 434 21.58 -23.14 32.27
CA MET A 434 21.08 -22.30 31.17
C MET A 434 20.65 -23.13 29.98
N LEU A 435 21.43 -24.15 29.60
CA LEU A 435 21.13 -24.97 28.43
C LEU A 435 19.83 -25.76 28.59
N GLU A 436 19.48 -26.15 29.81
CA GLU A 436 18.29 -26.95 30.14
C GLU A 436 17.04 -26.09 30.43
N GLN A 437 17.22 -24.81 30.79
CA GLN A 437 16.12 -23.90 31.09
C GLN A 437 15.20 -23.72 29.85
N ARG A 438 13.88 -23.71 30.05
CA ARG A 438 12.91 -23.58 28.94
C ARG A 438 12.66 -22.12 28.55
N TYR A 439 12.68 -21.86 27.25
CA TYR A 439 12.33 -20.61 26.59
C TYR A 439 11.26 -20.89 25.53
N GLY A 440 9.99 -20.90 25.94
CA GLY A 440 8.91 -21.43 25.11
C GLY A 440 9.02 -22.96 24.96
N PRO A 441 8.86 -23.53 23.75
CA PRO A 441 8.93 -24.98 23.54
C PRO A 441 10.37 -25.53 23.60
N ALA A 442 11.38 -24.68 23.42
CA ALA A 442 12.77 -25.10 23.29
C ALA A 442 13.57 -24.84 24.58
N PRO A 443 14.62 -25.62 24.86
CA PRO A 443 15.53 -25.34 25.97
C PRO A 443 16.55 -24.26 25.59
N GLY A 444 17.30 -23.74 26.58
CA GLY A 444 18.24 -22.63 26.38
C GLY A 444 19.36 -22.92 25.40
N ARG A 445 19.69 -24.21 25.19
CA ARG A 445 20.55 -24.65 24.08
C ARG A 445 20.11 -24.08 22.72
N ARG A 446 18.81 -23.98 22.45
CA ARG A 446 18.29 -23.40 21.20
C ARG A 446 18.71 -21.95 21.00
N LEU A 447 18.84 -21.16 22.08
CA LEU A 447 19.28 -19.77 22.01
C LEU A 447 20.74 -19.69 21.57
N VAL A 448 21.58 -20.61 22.07
CA VAL A 448 22.99 -20.70 21.67
C VAL A 448 23.11 -21.09 20.20
N GLU A 449 22.34 -22.11 19.77
CA GLU A 449 22.30 -22.54 18.37
C GLU A 449 21.83 -21.42 17.45
N GLN A 450 20.85 -20.60 17.88
CA GLN A 450 20.42 -19.45 17.09
C GLN A 450 21.56 -18.46 16.90
N LEU A 451 22.23 -18.04 17.97
CA LEU A 451 23.34 -17.11 17.87
C LEU A 451 24.46 -17.67 16.97
N VAL A 452 24.77 -18.98 17.07
CA VAL A 452 25.73 -19.64 16.18
C VAL A 452 25.33 -19.50 14.70
N ILE A 453 24.06 -19.77 14.37
CA ILE A 453 23.56 -19.66 13.00
C ILE A 453 23.63 -18.19 12.51
N GLU A 454 23.19 -17.23 13.32
CA GLU A 454 23.26 -15.80 12.99
C GLU A 454 24.71 -15.37 12.71
N MET A 455 25.65 -15.76 13.59
CA MET A 455 27.06 -15.40 13.45
C MET A 455 27.74 -16.07 12.26
N LEU A 456 27.39 -17.32 11.93
CA LEU A 456 27.90 -18.02 10.74
C LEU A 456 27.47 -17.30 9.45
N VAL A 457 26.17 -17.05 9.31
CA VAL A 457 25.59 -16.50 8.08
C VAL A 457 25.99 -15.04 7.90
N HIS A 458 25.86 -14.22 8.93
CA HIS A 458 26.24 -12.81 8.84
C HIS A 458 27.76 -12.59 8.89
N GLY A 459 28.52 -13.53 9.47
CA GLY A 459 29.98 -13.59 9.31
C GLY A 459 30.37 -13.84 7.85
N TRP A 460 29.66 -14.74 7.16
CA TRP A 460 29.83 -14.96 5.72
C TRP A 460 29.46 -13.71 4.91
N ASP A 461 28.35 -13.05 5.22
CA ASP A 461 27.91 -11.81 4.57
C ASP A 461 28.99 -10.72 4.71
N LEU A 462 29.56 -10.58 5.91
CA LEU A 462 30.61 -9.61 6.20
C LEU A 462 31.90 -9.94 5.42
N ALA A 463 32.35 -11.19 5.47
CA ALA A 463 33.56 -11.63 4.76
C ALA A 463 33.46 -11.37 3.25
N LYS A 464 32.32 -11.67 2.63
CA LYS A 464 32.04 -11.34 1.22
C LYS A 464 32.09 -9.84 0.96
N ALA A 465 31.46 -9.02 1.79
CA ALA A 465 31.40 -7.57 1.62
C ALA A 465 32.79 -6.88 1.74
N VAL A 466 33.65 -7.40 2.62
CA VAL A 466 35.00 -6.83 2.84
C VAL A 466 36.10 -7.50 2.01
N GLY A 467 35.80 -8.60 1.31
CA GLY A 467 36.75 -9.32 0.44
C GLY A 467 37.71 -10.24 1.18
N HIS A 468 37.30 -10.75 2.34
CA HIS A 468 38.06 -11.71 3.14
C HIS A 468 37.65 -13.16 2.82
N PRO A 469 38.49 -14.16 3.13
CA PRO A 469 38.08 -15.56 3.06
C PRO A 469 36.81 -15.79 3.89
N HIS A 470 35.77 -16.31 3.24
CA HIS A 470 34.43 -16.41 3.83
C HIS A 470 34.12 -17.77 4.46
N ASP A 471 34.98 -18.78 4.30
CA ASP A 471 34.83 -20.10 4.95
C ASP A 471 35.59 -20.11 6.30
N ILE A 472 35.08 -19.34 7.27
CA ILE A 472 35.80 -19.01 8.50
C ILE A 472 35.85 -20.13 9.56
N VAL A 473 34.90 -21.08 9.51
CA VAL A 473 34.80 -22.26 10.41
C VAL A 473 34.14 -23.45 9.66
N PRO A 474 34.83 -24.09 8.71
CA PRO A 474 34.22 -25.05 7.79
C PRO A 474 33.59 -26.27 8.47
N ASP A 475 34.22 -26.79 9.53
CA ASP A 475 33.71 -27.95 10.26
C ASP A 475 32.42 -27.63 11.03
N VAL A 476 32.35 -26.44 11.64
CA VAL A 476 31.14 -25.94 12.30
C VAL A 476 30.03 -25.71 11.28
N ALA A 477 30.33 -25.06 10.16
CA ALA A 477 29.34 -24.82 9.11
C ALA A 477 28.78 -26.13 8.52
N LYS A 478 29.63 -27.15 8.39
CA LYS A 478 29.23 -28.51 7.99
C LYS A 478 28.29 -29.16 9.01
N ALA A 479 28.55 -28.99 10.30
CA ALA A 479 27.68 -29.49 11.38
C ALA A 479 26.36 -28.69 11.50
N ALA A 480 26.39 -27.40 11.17
CA ALA A 480 25.23 -26.52 11.25
C ALA A 480 24.16 -26.82 10.20
N LEU A 481 24.54 -27.20 8.98
CA LEU A 481 23.59 -27.35 7.88
C LEU A 481 22.47 -28.39 8.18
N PRO A 482 22.75 -29.61 8.67
CA PRO A 482 21.69 -30.54 9.06
C PRO A 482 20.76 -29.98 10.14
N VAL A 483 21.30 -29.31 11.16
CA VAL A 483 20.51 -28.69 12.23
C VAL A 483 19.57 -27.61 11.68
N VAL A 484 20.10 -26.76 10.80
CA VAL A 484 19.34 -25.70 10.11
C VAL A 484 18.25 -26.29 9.22
N GLN A 485 18.53 -27.40 8.52
CA GLN A 485 17.54 -28.11 7.70
C GLN A 485 16.44 -28.74 8.54
N GLU A 486 16.77 -29.31 9.70
CA GLU A 486 15.79 -29.91 10.61
C GLU A 486 14.86 -28.87 11.22
N ILE A 487 15.39 -27.71 11.63
CA ILE A 487 14.63 -26.64 12.30
C ILE A 487 13.77 -25.84 11.30
N TYR A 488 14.33 -25.55 10.12
CA TYR A 488 13.75 -24.59 9.18
C TYR A 488 13.32 -25.20 7.84
N GLY A 489 13.53 -26.50 7.62
CA GLY A 489 13.24 -27.18 6.35
C GLY A 489 11.81 -26.97 5.88
N ASP A 490 10.87 -27.10 6.81
CA ASP A 490 9.44 -27.01 6.51
C ASP A 490 8.90 -25.57 6.57
N LEU A 491 9.75 -24.57 6.80
CA LEU A 491 9.29 -23.19 6.84
C LEU A 491 8.96 -22.65 5.43
N PRO A 492 7.86 -21.89 5.30
CA PRO A 492 7.51 -21.26 4.05
C PRO A 492 8.57 -20.22 3.66
N ARG A 493 9.03 -20.28 2.41
CA ARG A 493 10.00 -19.33 1.83
C ARG A 493 9.29 -18.14 1.20
N THR A 494 8.52 -17.42 2.00
CA THR A 494 7.75 -16.24 1.57
C THR A 494 8.49 -14.94 1.87
N ALA A 495 8.06 -13.83 1.27
CA ALA A 495 8.64 -12.51 1.55
C ALA A 495 8.46 -12.02 3.01
N ALA A 496 7.53 -12.61 3.77
CA ALA A 496 7.35 -12.32 5.19
C ALA A 496 8.00 -13.37 6.11
N GLY A 497 8.50 -14.48 5.55
CA GLY A 497 9.21 -15.51 6.30
C GLY A 497 10.63 -15.08 6.64
N SER A 498 11.25 -15.80 7.58
CA SER A 498 12.58 -15.51 8.10
C SER A 498 13.70 -15.78 7.07
N PHE A 499 13.44 -16.62 6.06
CA PHE A 499 14.44 -17.01 5.08
C PHE A 499 13.92 -17.00 3.64
N ALA A 500 14.74 -16.46 2.74
CA ALA A 500 14.51 -16.56 1.30
C ALA A 500 14.67 -18.00 0.79
N ALA A 501 14.25 -18.24 -0.45
CA ALA A 501 14.37 -19.55 -1.09
C ALA A 501 15.84 -19.96 -1.26
N PRO A 502 16.18 -21.26 -1.05
CA PRO A 502 17.52 -21.78 -1.27
C PRO A 502 18.05 -21.44 -2.67
N GLN A 503 19.32 -21.06 -2.75
CA GLN A 503 20.00 -20.71 -4.00
C GLN A 503 20.86 -21.88 -4.48
N PRO A 504 21.07 -22.01 -5.81
CA PRO A 504 21.99 -23.00 -6.36
C PRO A 504 23.42 -22.71 -5.90
N VAL A 505 24.21 -23.77 -5.69
CA VAL A 505 25.59 -23.69 -5.23
C VAL A 505 26.47 -24.69 -6.01
N PRO A 506 27.71 -24.33 -6.39
CA PRO A 506 28.64 -25.26 -7.06
C PRO A 506 28.92 -26.52 -6.23
N GLU A 507 29.22 -27.64 -6.90
CA GLU A 507 29.54 -28.91 -6.23
C GLU A 507 30.81 -28.83 -5.37
N ASP A 508 31.76 -27.96 -5.73
CA ASP A 508 33.01 -27.74 -5.02
C ASP A 508 32.93 -26.62 -3.96
N ALA A 509 31.76 -26.03 -3.75
CA ALA A 509 31.58 -24.96 -2.76
C ALA A 509 31.83 -25.44 -1.33
N GLY A 510 32.43 -24.55 -0.54
CA GLY A 510 32.75 -24.79 0.86
C GLY A 510 31.49 -24.97 1.74
N PRO A 511 31.64 -25.51 2.96
CA PRO A 511 30.52 -25.76 3.85
C PRO A 511 29.71 -24.49 4.18
N LEU A 512 30.37 -23.36 4.43
CA LEU A 512 29.68 -22.13 4.78
C LEU A 512 28.96 -21.49 3.57
N ASP A 513 29.47 -21.65 2.35
CA ASP A 513 28.76 -21.26 1.11
C ASP A 513 27.46 -22.06 0.93
N ARG A 514 27.51 -23.38 1.20
CA ARG A 514 26.33 -24.25 1.11
C ARG A 514 25.28 -23.86 2.16
N LEU A 515 25.70 -23.53 3.37
CA LEU A 515 24.80 -23.04 4.42
C LEU A 515 24.17 -21.69 4.04
N ALA A 516 24.98 -20.72 3.61
CA ALA A 516 24.49 -19.42 3.17
C ALA A 516 23.51 -19.55 1.99
N ALA A 517 23.84 -20.39 1.01
CA ALA A 517 22.98 -20.68 -0.13
C ALA A 517 21.64 -21.31 0.27
N TYR A 518 21.66 -22.26 1.21
CA TYR A 518 20.43 -22.84 1.75
C TYR A 518 19.52 -21.79 2.41
N LEU A 519 20.12 -20.78 3.03
CA LEU A 519 19.41 -19.65 3.67
C LEU A 519 19.18 -18.46 2.72
N GLY A 520 19.33 -18.70 1.42
CA GLY A 520 18.90 -17.78 0.36
C GLY A 520 19.94 -16.79 -0.14
N ARG A 521 21.22 -16.91 0.26
CA ARG A 521 22.30 -16.06 -0.25
C ARG A 521 22.81 -16.58 -1.58
N THR A 522 23.14 -15.69 -2.52
CA THR A 522 23.79 -16.10 -3.76
C THR A 522 25.29 -16.28 -3.52
N ALA A 523 25.80 -17.51 -3.73
CA ALA A 523 27.19 -17.85 -3.42
C ALA A 523 28.23 -17.31 -4.44
N THR A 524 27.78 -16.76 -5.57
CA THR A 524 28.60 -16.34 -6.72
C THR A 524 29.35 -15.04 -6.49
#